data_AF-A0A1F7PJ01-F1
#
_entry.id   AF-A0A1F7PJ01-F1
#
_cell.length_a   1.000
_cell.length_b   1.000
_cell.length_c   1.000
_cell.angle_alpha   90.00
_cell.angle_beta   90.00
_cell.angle_gamma   90.00
#
_symmetry.space_group_name_H-M   'P 1'
#
loop_
_entity.id
_entity.type
_entity.pdbx_description
1 polymer ?
#
loop_
_entity_poly.entity_id
_entity_poly.type
_entity_poly.pdbx_seq_one_letter_code
_entity_poly.pdbx_strand_id
1 'polypeptide(L)'
;MTGWTVGAIAVTAICAVVGLLTLAAGAQEIRQDLKDIRQDRQEIRQDTREIRQDRRELRGDRQELREAVKSGDPERIREARQELRSDRRELREDVRDRRDDVRDLRQDRRELHRDLRQRRGR
;
A
#
# COMPACT_ATOMS: atom_id res chain seq x y z
N MET A 1 -31.68 59.00 -20.52
CA MET A 1 -31.44 58.27 -19.25
C MET A 1 -31.29 56.79 -19.60
N THR A 2 -30.06 56.35 -19.88
CA THR A 2 -29.73 55.00 -20.38
C THR A 2 -28.52 54.51 -19.60
N GLY A 3 -28.59 53.36 -18.93
CA GLY A 3 -27.38 52.76 -18.38
C GLY A 3 -27.56 51.74 -17.24
N TRP A 4 -28.40 50.71 -17.41
CA TRP A 4 -28.52 49.61 -16.43
C TRP A 4 -28.72 48.26 -17.14
N THR A 5 -27.76 47.78 -17.92
CA THR A 5 -27.83 46.41 -18.50
C THR A 5 -26.51 45.64 -18.57
N VAL A 6 -25.38 46.18 -18.10
CA VAL A 6 -24.07 45.52 -18.31
C VAL A 6 -23.66 44.56 -17.16
N GLY A 7 -24.38 44.54 -16.03
CA GLY A 7 -23.93 43.84 -14.81
C GLY A 7 -24.16 42.31 -14.75
N ALA A 8 -25.00 41.71 -15.60
CA ALA A 8 -25.47 40.33 -15.39
C ALA A 8 -24.64 39.23 -16.09
N ILE A 9 -23.72 39.58 -16.99
CA ILE A 9 -23.01 38.61 -17.83
C ILE A 9 -21.65 38.19 -17.23
N ALA A 10 -21.05 38.99 -16.35
CA ALA A 10 -19.72 38.71 -15.79
C ALA A 10 -19.73 37.64 -14.68
N VAL A 11 -20.84 37.48 -13.95
CA VAL A 11 -20.95 36.53 -12.81
C VAL A 11 -21.25 35.10 -13.27
N THR A 12 -21.94 34.92 -14.39
CA THR A 12 -22.30 33.59 -14.92
C THR A 12 -21.13 32.87 -15.59
N ALA A 13 -20.20 33.60 -16.21
CA ALA A 13 -19.00 33.02 -16.83
C ALA A 13 -18.02 32.43 -15.79
N ILE A 14 -17.88 33.05 -14.61
CA ILE A 14 -16.97 32.60 -13.56
C ILE A 14 -17.48 31.31 -12.90
N CYS A 15 -18.79 31.18 -12.67
CA CYS A 15 -19.37 29.95 -12.09
C CYS A 15 -19.21 28.72 -13.00
N ALA A 16 -19.32 28.89 -14.33
CA ALA A 16 -19.17 27.80 -15.28
C ALA A 16 -17.73 27.27 -15.34
N VAL A 17 -16.72 28.16 -15.26
CA VAL A 17 -15.30 27.78 -15.27
C VAL A 17 -14.90 27.09 -13.96
N VAL A 18 -15.40 27.57 -12.81
CA VAL A 18 -15.19 26.93 -11.49
C VAL A 18 -15.86 25.55 -11.41
N GLY A 19 -17.06 25.39 -11.99
CA GLY A 19 -17.74 24.10 -12.08
C GLY A 19 -17.00 23.07 -12.94
N LEU A 20 -16.33 23.51 -14.01
CA LEU A 20 -15.57 22.62 -14.90
C LEU A 20 -14.21 22.20 -14.30
N LEU A 21 -13.53 23.11 -13.59
CA LEU A 21 -12.27 22.85 -12.89
C LEU A 21 -12.43 21.86 -11.72
N THR A 22 -13.52 21.95 -10.96
CA THR A 22 -13.78 21.06 -9.81
C THR A 22 -14.12 19.63 -10.24
N LEU A 23 -14.79 19.43 -11.38
CA LEU A 23 -15.06 18.11 -11.96
C LEU A 23 -13.80 17.42 -12.51
N ALA A 24 -12.88 18.18 -13.09
CA ALA A 24 -11.62 17.66 -13.60
C ALA A 24 -10.68 17.21 -12.46
N ALA A 25 -10.62 17.97 -11.37
CA ALA A 25 -9.81 17.64 -10.19
C ALA A 25 -10.24 16.31 -9.54
N GLY A 26 -11.54 16.13 -9.26
CA GLY A 26 -12.03 14.88 -8.64
C GLY A 26 -11.94 13.64 -9.55
N ALA A 27 -11.95 13.82 -10.88
CA ALA A 27 -11.69 12.71 -11.80
C ALA A 27 -10.20 12.32 -11.85
N GLN A 28 -9.31 13.27 -11.58
CA GLN A 28 -7.87 13.03 -11.51
C GLN A 28 -7.48 12.33 -10.20
N GLU A 29 -8.08 12.70 -9.07
CA GLU A 29 -7.90 12.03 -7.77
C GLU A 29 -8.31 10.55 -7.85
N ILE A 30 -9.51 10.23 -8.33
CA ILE A 30 -9.97 8.84 -8.51
C ILE A 30 -9.01 8.01 -9.39
N ARG A 31 -8.42 8.62 -10.42
CA ARG A 31 -7.44 7.95 -11.29
C ARG A 31 -6.14 7.67 -10.55
N GLN A 32 -5.72 8.59 -9.68
CA GLN A 32 -4.55 8.45 -8.85
C GLN A 32 -4.77 7.34 -7.81
N ASP A 33 -5.88 7.34 -7.08
CA ASP A 33 -6.23 6.29 -6.11
C ASP A 33 -6.23 4.89 -6.75
N LEU A 34 -6.78 4.77 -7.97
CA LEU A 34 -6.78 3.51 -8.71
C LEU A 34 -5.38 3.04 -9.10
N LYS A 35 -4.47 3.98 -9.37
CA LYS A 35 -3.07 3.68 -9.69
C LYS A 35 -2.34 3.23 -8.43
N ASP A 36 -2.55 3.91 -7.31
CA ASP A 36 -1.91 3.61 -6.03
C ASP A 36 -2.39 2.24 -5.52
N ILE A 37 -3.70 1.97 -5.50
CA ILE A 37 -4.28 0.64 -5.20
C ILE A 37 -3.68 -0.48 -6.08
N ARG A 38 -3.35 -0.17 -7.33
CA ARG A 38 -2.73 -1.15 -8.24
C ARG A 38 -1.29 -1.41 -7.86
N GLN A 39 -0.55 -0.38 -7.45
CA GLN A 39 0.81 -0.46 -6.98
C GLN A 39 0.89 -1.23 -5.65
N ASP A 40 0.07 -0.90 -4.65
CA ASP A 40 0.06 -1.61 -3.35
C ASP A 40 -0.22 -3.11 -3.54
N ARG A 41 -1.11 -3.44 -4.48
CA ARG A 41 -1.39 -4.84 -4.83
C ARG A 41 -0.20 -5.57 -5.43
N GLN A 42 0.67 -4.85 -6.14
CA GLN A 42 1.89 -5.41 -6.70
C GLN A 42 2.94 -5.60 -5.60
N GLU A 43 3.09 -4.61 -4.72
CA GLU A 43 4.00 -4.64 -3.56
C GLU A 43 3.64 -5.80 -2.62
N ILE A 44 2.37 -5.89 -2.17
CA ILE A 44 1.88 -7.00 -1.34
C ILE A 44 2.16 -8.38 -1.96
N ARG A 45 2.09 -8.48 -3.30
CA ARG A 45 2.40 -9.74 -4.01
C ARG A 45 3.89 -10.05 -3.98
N GLN A 46 4.73 -9.03 -4.07
CA GLN A 46 6.17 -9.14 -3.93
C GLN A 46 6.54 -9.56 -2.51
N ASP A 47 6.05 -8.89 -1.47
CA ASP A 47 6.34 -9.27 -0.08
C ASP A 47 5.85 -10.70 0.21
N THR A 48 4.71 -11.09 -0.38
CA THR A 48 4.22 -12.48 -0.25
C THR A 48 5.19 -13.50 -0.86
N ARG A 49 5.93 -13.14 -1.91
CA ARG A 49 6.95 -14.01 -2.52
C ARG A 49 8.21 -14.04 -1.67
N GLU A 50 8.66 -12.89 -1.19
CA GLU A 50 9.83 -12.75 -0.31
C GLU A 50 9.62 -13.54 0.99
N ILE A 51 8.50 -13.34 1.69
CA ILE A 51 8.11 -14.11 2.88
C ILE A 51 8.06 -15.63 2.63
N ARG A 52 7.74 -16.07 1.40
CA ARG A 52 7.78 -17.50 1.06
C ARG A 52 9.21 -18.01 0.90
N GLN A 53 10.10 -17.18 0.38
CA GLN A 53 11.51 -17.45 0.27
C GLN A 53 12.16 -17.51 1.64
N ASP A 54 11.95 -16.53 2.53
CA ASP A 54 12.55 -16.53 3.87
C ASP A 54 12.07 -17.74 4.69
N ARG A 55 10.80 -18.15 4.49
CA ARG A 55 10.28 -19.39 5.08
C ARG A 55 10.95 -20.66 4.58
N ARG A 56 11.52 -20.66 3.38
CA ARG A 56 12.33 -21.77 2.85
C ARG A 56 13.73 -21.73 3.42
N GLU A 57 14.34 -20.55 3.48
CA GLU A 57 15.65 -20.31 4.10
C GLU A 57 15.63 -20.76 5.57
N LEU A 58 14.61 -20.33 6.34
CA LEU A 58 14.34 -20.81 7.71
C LEU A 58 14.17 -22.33 7.86
N ARG A 59 13.93 -23.07 6.79
CA ARG A 59 13.95 -24.55 6.84
C ARG A 59 15.37 -25.08 6.69
N GLY A 60 16.17 -24.44 5.85
CA GLY A 60 17.62 -24.66 5.72
C GLY A 60 18.32 -24.43 7.07
N ASP A 61 18.15 -23.26 7.68
CA ASP A 61 18.85 -22.92 8.94
C ASP A 61 18.44 -23.86 10.08
N ARG A 62 17.19 -24.36 10.06
CA ARG A 62 16.75 -25.42 11.00
C ARG A 62 17.46 -26.73 10.77
N GLN A 63 17.76 -27.07 9.52
CA GLN A 63 18.52 -28.26 9.18
C GLN A 63 19.99 -28.09 9.59
N GLU A 64 20.59 -26.93 9.31
CA GLU A 64 21.96 -26.61 9.73
C GLU A 64 22.11 -26.64 11.25
N LEU A 65 21.15 -26.08 12.00
CA LEU A 65 21.11 -26.22 13.45
C LEU A 65 21.05 -27.68 13.91
N ARG A 66 20.28 -28.53 13.21
CA ARG A 66 20.24 -29.97 13.54
C ARG A 66 21.58 -30.64 13.27
N GLU A 67 22.27 -30.28 12.19
CA GLU A 67 23.59 -30.80 11.84
C GLU A 67 24.66 -30.34 12.82
N ALA A 68 24.66 -29.06 13.20
CA ALA A 68 25.52 -28.51 14.25
C ALA A 68 25.29 -29.20 15.61
N VAL A 69 24.04 -29.46 15.97
CA VAL A 69 23.71 -30.23 17.19
C VAL A 69 24.24 -31.66 17.12
N LYS A 70 24.20 -32.31 15.94
CA LYS A 70 24.76 -33.65 15.75
C LYS A 70 26.28 -33.67 15.81
N SER A 71 26.96 -32.63 15.34
CA SER A 71 28.42 -32.55 15.41
C SER A 71 28.93 -32.33 16.83
N GLY A 72 28.06 -31.88 17.75
CA GLY A 72 28.40 -31.63 19.15
C GLY A 72 29.29 -30.40 19.35
N ASP A 73 29.45 -29.58 18.31
CA ASP A 73 30.28 -28.38 18.34
C ASP A 73 29.48 -27.21 18.94
N PRO A 74 29.83 -26.74 20.15
CA PRO A 74 29.08 -25.70 20.83
C PRO A 74 29.12 -24.35 20.10
N GLU A 75 30.19 -24.07 19.34
CA GLU A 75 30.34 -22.82 18.60
C GLU A 75 29.39 -22.79 17.41
N ARG A 76 29.40 -23.84 16.58
CA ARG A 76 28.45 -23.99 15.47
C ARG A 76 26.99 -23.99 15.91
N ILE A 77 26.68 -24.62 17.05
CA ILE A 77 25.32 -24.61 17.59
C ILE A 77 24.91 -23.18 17.97
N ARG A 78 25.84 -22.39 18.51
CA ARG A 78 25.57 -20.99 18.89
C ARG A 78 25.34 -20.12 17.67
N GLU A 79 26.18 -20.26 16.64
CA GLU A 79 26.06 -19.53 15.36
C GLU A 79 24.72 -19.85 14.68
N ALA A 80 24.42 -21.13 14.46
CA ALA A 80 23.17 -21.55 13.83
C ALA A 80 21.92 -21.13 14.62
N ARG A 81 22.01 -21.02 15.97
CA ARG A 81 20.92 -20.46 16.79
C ARG A 81 20.75 -18.96 16.61
N GLN A 82 21.85 -18.24 16.42
CA GLN A 82 21.85 -16.80 16.24
C GLN A 82 21.26 -16.43 14.89
N GLU A 83 21.70 -17.08 13.82
CA GLU A 83 21.16 -16.92 12.46
C GLU A 83 19.65 -17.19 12.46
N LEU A 84 19.24 -18.37 12.94
CA LEU A 84 17.83 -18.74 13.03
C LEU A 84 16.96 -17.78 13.86
N ARG A 85 17.57 -17.04 14.80
CA ARG A 85 16.87 -16.01 15.58
C ARG A 85 16.73 -14.73 14.75
N SER A 86 17.77 -14.32 14.03
CA SER A 86 17.75 -13.18 13.11
C SER A 86 16.73 -13.39 12.00
N ASP A 87 16.76 -14.51 11.29
CA ASP A 87 15.86 -14.78 10.16
C ASP A 87 14.40 -14.85 10.62
N ARG A 88 14.15 -15.39 11.82
CA ARG A 88 12.80 -15.35 12.43
C ARG A 88 12.34 -13.94 12.78
N ARG A 89 13.26 -13.06 13.13
CA ARG A 89 12.94 -11.66 13.44
C ARG A 89 12.62 -10.92 12.14
N GLU A 90 13.44 -11.06 11.13
CA GLU A 90 13.25 -10.46 9.80
C GLU A 90 11.92 -10.90 9.19
N LEU A 91 11.66 -12.21 9.11
CA LEU A 91 10.37 -12.74 8.66
C LEU A 91 9.17 -12.18 9.44
N ARG A 92 9.35 -11.88 10.74
CA ARG A 92 8.27 -11.30 11.55
C ARG A 92 8.03 -9.83 11.20
N GLU A 93 9.08 -9.09 10.88
CA GLU A 93 9.02 -7.71 10.41
C GLU A 93 8.34 -7.69 9.02
N ASP A 94 8.77 -8.51 8.06
CA ASP A 94 8.15 -8.57 6.72
C ASP A 94 6.67 -8.97 6.77
N VAL A 95 6.33 -9.92 7.65
CA VAL A 95 4.92 -10.33 7.85
C VAL A 95 4.09 -9.20 8.47
N ARG A 96 4.69 -8.36 9.31
CA ARG A 96 4.01 -7.19 9.88
C ARG A 96 3.80 -6.13 8.80
N ASP A 97 4.82 -5.80 8.05
CA ASP A 97 4.79 -4.73 7.05
C ASP A 97 3.74 -5.07 5.98
N ARG A 98 3.79 -6.29 5.42
CA ARG A 98 2.75 -6.78 4.50
C ARG A 98 1.33 -6.71 5.09
N ARG A 99 1.18 -6.90 6.41
CA ARG A 99 -0.14 -6.81 7.06
C ARG A 99 -0.63 -5.37 7.09
N ASP A 100 0.26 -4.43 7.32
CA ASP A 100 -0.04 -3.02 7.36
C ASP A 100 -0.33 -2.50 5.93
N ASP A 101 0.41 -2.93 4.90
CA ASP A 101 0.10 -2.61 3.50
C ASP A 101 -1.28 -3.13 3.08
N VAL A 102 -1.63 -4.35 3.51
CA VAL A 102 -2.97 -4.92 3.27
C VAL A 102 -4.06 -4.12 4.00
N ARG A 103 -3.76 -3.53 5.15
CA ARG A 103 -4.71 -2.69 5.91
C ARG A 103 -4.91 -1.36 5.18
N ASP A 104 -3.84 -0.75 4.72
CA ASP A 104 -3.86 0.55 4.07
C ASP A 104 -4.56 0.44 2.70
N LEU A 105 -4.25 -0.59 1.91
CA LEU A 105 -4.99 -0.92 0.68
C LEU A 105 -6.50 -1.12 0.91
N ARG A 106 -6.92 -1.64 2.08
CA ARG A 106 -8.35 -1.77 2.41
C ARG A 106 -8.96 -0.41 2.73
N GLN A 107 -8.21 0.50 3.33
CA GLN A 107 -8.65 1.85 3.60
C GLN A 107 -8.81 2.63 2.29
N ASP A 108 -7.83 2.61 1.40
CA ASP A 108 -7.88 3.33 0.13
C ASP A 108 -9.06 2.88 -0.73
N ARG A 109 -9.34 1.57 -0.74
CA ARG A 109 -10.53 1.04 -1.43
C ARG A 109 -11.85 1.51 -0.82
N ARG A 110 -11.90 1.78 0.49
CA ARG A 110 -13.11 2.33 1.14
C ARG A 110 -13.28 3.81 0.80
N GLU A 111 -12.18 4.56 0.78
CA GLU A 111 -12.16 5.99 0.45
C GLU A 111 -12.58 6.20 -1.00
N LEU A 112 -11.94 5.51 -1.95
CA LEU A 112 -12.32 5.49 -3.35
C LEU A 112 -13.82 5.15 -3.55
N HIS A 113 -14.34 4.17 -2.80
CA HIS A 113 -15.76 3.82 -2.88
C HIS A 113 -16.70 4.92 -2.36
N ARG A 114 -16.28 5.67 -1.32
CA ARG A 114 -17.03 6.83 -0.84
C ARG A 114 -17.02 7.95 -1.87
N ASP A 115 -15.90 8.21 -2.52
CA ASP A 115 -15.76 9.29 -3.51
C ASP A 115 -16.59 8.99 -4.76
N LEU A 116 -16.57 7.74 -5.22
CA LEU A 116 -17.44 7.27 -6.30
C LEU A 116 -18.94 7.41 -5.96
N ARG A 117 -19.33 7.14 -4.70
CA ARG A 117 -20.73 7.34 -4.26
C ARG A 117 -21.12 8.80 -4.22
N GLN A 118 -20.28 9.67 -3.64
CA GLN A 118 -20.52 11.11 -3.57
C GLN A 118 -20.66 11.71 -4.97
N ARG A 119 -19.82 11.28 -5.91
CA ARG A 119 -19.87 11.74 -7.30
C ARG A 119 -21.11 11.26 -8.05
N ARG A 120 -21.61 10.05 -7.78
CA ARG A 120 -22.84 9.52 -8.41
C ARG A 120 -24.13 10.12 -7.83
N GLY A 121 -24.08 10.62 -6.60
CA GLY A 121 -25.23 11.22 -5.91
C GLY A 121 -25.34 12.75 -6.05
N ARG A 122 -24.40 13.40 -6.73
CA ARG A 122 -24.48 14.79 -7.21
C ARG A 122 -25.06 14.80 -8.63
#